data_AF-A0A353F4G4-F1
#
_entry.id   AF-A0A353F4G4-F1
#
_cell.length_a   1.000
_cell.length_b   1.000
_cell.length_c   1.000
_cell.angle_alpha   90.00
_cell.angle_beta   90.00
_cell.angle_gamma   90.00
#
_symmetry.space_group_name_H-M   'P 1'
#
loop_
_entity.id
_entity.type
_entity.pdbx_description
1 polymer ?
#
loop_
_entity_poly.entity_id
_entity_poly.type
_entity_poly.pdbx_seq_one_letter_code
_entity_poly.pdbx_strand_id
1 'polypeptide(L)'
;MPGIVDEEFGGYLSIRDRDGSLIDDDKSVWLQGRFAWMLATLCNTVEKKDEWLSAAKSGVEFLKAHCFDEDGQMFFLVTREGKPLRKRRYFYSEAFAVMAFAAYGKASGNEMWLEEARKLFAKCMDYMDG
;
A
#
# COMPACT_ATOMS: atom_id res chain seq x y z
N MET A 1 9.17 -12.91 -8.23
CA MET A 1 9.47 -12.04 -7.07
C MET A 1 9.52 -12.90 -5.83
N PRO A 2 10.56 -13.74 -5.64
CA PRO A 2 10.55 -14.72 -4.57
C PRO A 2 10.66 -14.02 -3.20
N GLY A 3 9.67 -14.24 -2.34
CA GLY A 3 9.76 -13.96 -0.91
C GLY A 3 9.29 -12.59 -0.42
N ILE A 4 9.13 -11.57 -1.27
CA ILE A 4 8.71 -10.23 -0.80
C ILE A 4 7.21 -10.11 -0.54
N VAL A 5 6.37 -10.75 -1.36
CA VAL A 5 4.91 -10.76 -1.17
C VAL A 5 4.58 -11.75 -0.05
N ASP A 6 3.78 -11.31 0.91
CA ASP A 6 3.29 -12.17 1.98
C ASP A 6 2.03 -12.91 1.49
N GLU A 7 2.19 -14.17 1.13
CA GLU A 7 1.08 -15.00 0.63
C GLU A 7 0.05 -15.35 1.72
N GLU A 8 0.40 -15.19 3.00
CA GLU A 8 -0.47 -15.54 4.13
C GLU A 8 -1.35 -14.38 4.57
N PHE A 9 -0.77 -13.19 4.72
CA PHE A 9 -1.48 -12.00 5.22
C PHE A 9 -1.63 -10.88 4.19
N GLY A 10 -1.11 -11.04 2.97
CA GLY A 10 -1.09 -9.99 1.96
C GLY A 10 -0.06 -8.88 2.27
N GLY A 11 0.14 -7.99 1.30
CA GLY A 11 1.18 -6.95 1.39
C GLY A 11 2.59 -7.52 1.28
N TYR A 12 3.57 -6.79 1.85
CA TYR A 12 4.99 -7.03 1.60
C TYR A 12 5.85 -7.11 2.86
N LEU A 13 6.76 -8.07 2.89
CA LEU A 13 7.79 -8.27 3.91
C LEU A 13 9.09 -7.61 3.47
N SER A 14 9.26 -6.36 3.89
CA SER A 14 10.29 -5.44 3.34
C SER A 14 11.54 -5.28 4.21
N ILE A 15 11.51 -5.72 5.47
CA ILE A 15 12.64 -5.56 6.40
C ILE A 15 13.52 -6.80 6.33
N ARG A 16 14.56 -6.72 5.50
CA ARG A 16 15.41 -7.86 5.14
C ARG A 16 16.88 -7.55 5.32
N ASP A 17 17.65 -8.60 5.59
CA ASP A 17 19.12 -8.52 5.62
C ASP A 17 19.68 -8.45 4.20
N ARG A 18 20.99 -8.21 4.11
CA ARG A 18 21.74 -8.10 2.87
C ARG A 18 21.66 -9.35 1.99
N ASP A 19 21.50 -10.52 2.59
CA ASP A 19 21.33 -11.79 1.89
C ASP A 19 19.87 -12.07 1.47
N GLY A 20 18.93 -11.17 1.82
CA GLY A 20 17.51 -11.28 1.53
C GLY A 20 16.71 -12.05 2.59
N SER A 21 17.33 -12.56 3.65
CA SER A 21 16.63 -13.17 4.78
C SER A 21 15.74 -12.15 5.49
N LEU A 22 14.63 -12.62 6.06
CA LEU A 22 13.67 -11.77 6.76
C LEU A 22 14.22 -11.45 8.16
N ILE A 23 14.31 -10.15 8.50
CA ILE A 23 14.72 -9.71 9.84
C ILE A 23 13.49 -9.44 10.70
N ASP A 24 12.46 -8.83 10.13
CA ASP A 24 11.26 -8.37 10.82
C ASP A 24 10.07 -8.47 9.87
N ASP A 25 8.91 -8.87 10.39
CA ASP A 25 7.69 -9.08 9.62
C ASP A 25 6.63 -7.98 9.80
N ASP A 26 6.93 -6.94 10.57
CA ASP A 26 6.15 -5.72 10.62
C ASP A 26 6.09 -5.03 9.25
N LYS A 27 4.93 -4.41 8.98
CA LYS A 27 4.62 -3.83 7.68
C LYS A 27 4.55 -2.31 7.77
N SER A 28 5.56 -1.65 7.21
CA SER A 28 5.54 -0.20 7.02
C SER A 28 4.50 0.18 5.98
N VAL A 29 3.49 0.95 6.39
CA VAL A 29 2.38 1.38 5.53
C VAL A 29 2.88 2.18 4.32
N TRP A 30 3.93 2.98 4.52
CA TRP A 30 4.57 3.71 3.42
C TRP A 30 5.18 2.79 2.38
N LEU A 31 5.89 1.75 2.81
CA LEU A 31 6.49 0.79 1.89
C LEU A 31 5.43 -0.05 1.18
N GLN A 32 4.32 -0.38 1.86
CA GLN A 32 3.15 -0.98 1.21
C GLN A 32 2.65 -0.09 0.05
N GLY A 33 2.38 1.19 0.32
CA GLY A 33 1.91 2.12 -0.71
C GLY A 33 2.91 2.32 -1.85
N ARG A 34 4.19 2.57 -1.53
CA ARG A 34 5.23 2.81 -2.54
C ARG A 34 5.46 1.59 -3.44
N PHE A 35 5.48 0.39 -2.87
CA PHE A 35 5.75 -0.81 -3.66
C PHE A 35 4.56 -1.19 -4.54
N ALA A 36 3.34 -1.07 -4.01
CA ALA A 36 2.12 -1.24 -4.81
C ALA A 36 2.03 -0.23 -5.96
N TRP A 37 2.31 1.05 -5.69
CA TRP A 37 2.40 2.10 -6.70
C TRP A 37 3.45 1.79 -7.77
N MET A 38 4.66 1.37 -7.36
CA MET A 38 5.75 1.04 -8.27
C MET A 38 5.35 -0.09 -9.23
N LEU A 39 4.83 -1.20 -8.69
CA LEU A 39 4.41 -2.35 -9.48
C LEU A 39 3.27 -2.01 -10.44
N ALA A 40 2.26 -1.28 -9.96
CA ALA A 40 1.16 -0.82 -10.81
C ALA A 40 1.64 0.16 -11.90
N THR A 41 2.61 1.02 -11.58
CA THR A 41 3.22 1.93 -12.55
C THR A 41 3.98 1.15 -13.63
N LEU A 42 4.75 0.11 -13.27
CA LEU A 42 5.40 -0.78 -14.24
C LEU A 42 4.36 -1.41 -15.18
N CYS A 43 3.22 -1.88 -14.66
CA CYS A 43 2.11 -2.38 -15.49
C CYS A 43 1.53 -1.33 -16.44
N ASN A 44 1.49 -0.06 -16.01
CA ASN A 44 0.91 1.03 -16.80
C ASN A 44 1.87 1.58 -17.87
N THR A 45 3.18 1.55 -17.63
CA THR A 45 4.16 2.31 -18.44
C THR A 45 5.22 1.45 -19.11
N VAL A 46 5.41 0.20 -18.68
CA VAL A 46 6.43 -0.70 -19.23
C VAL A 46 5.77 -1.89 -19.89
N GLU A 47 5.15 -2.77 -19.10
CA GLU A 47 4.51 -4.00 -19.58
C GLU A 47 3.52 -4.51 -18.54
N LYS A 48 2.33 -4.92 -18.95
CA LYS A 48 1.32 -5.48 -18.05
C LYS A 48 1.59 -6.96 -17.78
N LYS A 49 2.47 -7.26 -16.82
CA LYS A 49 2.72 -8.62 -16.33
C LYS A 49 1.76 -9.02 -15.22
N ASP A 50 1.18 -10.21 -15.31
CA ASP A 50 0.23 -10.73 -14.31
C ASP A 50 0.86 -10.82 -12.91
N GLU A 51 2.15 -11.15 -12.85
CA GLU A 51 2.90 -11.20 -11.59
C GLU A 51 2.96 -9.84 -10.89
N TRP A 52 3.24 -8.77 -11.64
CA TRP A 52 3.29 -7.40 -11.12
C TRP A 52 1.91 -6.91 -10.75
N LEU A 53 0.90 -7.20 -11.56
CA LEU A 53 -0.47 -6.80 -11.28
C LEU A 53 -1.01 -7.50 -10.03
N SER A 54 -0.73 -8.79 -9.86
CA SER A 54 -1.13 -9.56 -8.69
C SER A 54 -0.40 -9.10 -7.42
N ALA A 55 0.90 -8.83 -7.51
CA ALA A 55 1.65 -8.28 -6.38
C ALA A 55 1.20 -6.85 -6.01
N ALA A 56 0.86 -6.00 -6.99
CA ALA A 56 0.29 -4.68 -6.73
C ALA A 56 -1.08 -4.78 -6.05
N LYS A 57 -1.91 -5.76 -6.48
CA LYS A 57 -3.21 -6.07 -5.87
C LYS A 57 -3.07 -6.38 -4.39
N SER A 58 -2.14 -7.28 -4.05
CA SER A 58 -1.87 -7.67 -2.66
C SER A 58 -1.58 -6.46 -1.76
N GLY A 59 -0.78 -5.50 -2.24
CA GLY A 59 -0.48 -4.28 -1.50
C GLY A 59 -1.68 -3.35 -1.32
N VAL A 60 -2.46 -3.08 -2.38
CA VAL A 60 -3.62 -2.18 -2.26
C VAL A 60 -4.75 -2.78 -1.41
N GLU A 61 -4.96 -4.09 -1.48
CA GLU A 61 -5.92 -4.80 -0.64
C GLU A 61 -5.48 -4.77 0.83
N PHE A 62 -4.19 -5.02 1.10
CA PHE A 62 -3.65 -4.92 2.46
C PHE A 62 -3.80 -3.50 3.05
N LEU A 63 -3.47 -2.47 2.26
CA LEU A 63 -3.65 -1.06 2.66
C LEU A 63 -5.10 -0.76 3.03
N LYS A 64 -6.05 -1.13 2.16
CA LYS A 64 -7.47 -0.85 2.37
C LYS A 64 -8.04 -1.60 3.57
N ALA A 65 -7.61 -2.85 3.79
CA ALA A 65 -8.17 -3.71 4.83
C ALA A 65 -7.59 -3.44 6.22
N HIS A 66 -6.30 -3.07 6.32
CA HIS A 66 -5.58 -3.11 7.61
C HIS A 66 -4.91 -1.80 8.04
N CYS A 67 -4.72 -0.85 7.12
CA CYS A 67 -3.84 0.28 7.42
C CYS A 67 -4.59 1.56 7.86
N PHE A 68 -5.92 1.51 7.99
CA PHE A 68 -6.75 2.61 8.48
C PHE A 68 -7.11 2.42 9.94
N ASP A 69 -7.05 3.51 10.70
CA ASP A 69 -7.56 3.60 12.07
C ASP A 69 -9.06 3.98 12.06
N GLU A 70 -9.70 3.90 13.22
CA GLU A 70 -11.13 4.18 13.39
C GLU A 70 -11.50 5.63 13.06
N ASP A 71 -10.55 6.57 13.19
CA ASP A 71 -10.73 7.98 12.81
C ASP A 71 -10.53 8.25 11.30
N GLY A 72 -10.22 7.21 10.52
CA GLY A 72 -10.02 7.29 9.08
C GLY A 72 -8.62 7.80 8.65
N GLN A 73 -7.72 8.11 9.58
CA GLN A 73 -6.30 8.30 9.28
C GLN A 73 -5.57 6.96 9.23
N MET A 74 -4.44 6.92 8.56
CA MET A 74 -3.67 5.69 8.39
C MET A 74 -2.57 5.52 9.43
N PHE A 75 -2.29 4.27 9.76
CA PHE A 75 -1.12 3.91 10.56
C PHE A 75 0.18 4.19 9.80
N PHE A 76 1.29 4.27 10.54
CA PHE A 76 2.64 4.29 10.00
C PHE A 76 3.24 2.88 9.93
N LEU A 77 2.93 2.04 10.93
CA LEU A 77 3.41 0.68 11.06
C LEU A 77 2.29 -0.20 11.64
N VAL A 78 2.15 -1.39 11.08
CA VAL A 78 1.26 -2.45 11.54
C VAL A 78 2.05 -3.76 11.65
N THR A 79 1.56 -4.73 12.42
CA THR A 79 2.12 -6.08 12.46
C THR A 79 1.97 -6.77 11.11
N ARG A 80 2.59 -7.93 10.93
CA ARG A 80 2.41 -8.79 9.75
C ARG A 80 0.93 -9.02 9.40
N GLU A 81 0.10 -9.33 10.39
CA GLU A 81 -1.34 -9.58 10.22
C GLU A 81 -2.21 -8.30 10.16
N GLY A 82 -1.58 -7.12 10.23
CA GLY A 82 -2.28 -5.84 10.07
C GLY A 82 -2.81 -5.21 11.37
N LYS A 83 -2.34 -5.64 12.55
CA LYS A 83 -2.69 -4.98 13.83
C LYS A 83 -1.91 -3.68 14.01
N PRO A 84 -2.50 -2.64 14.61
CA PRO A 84 -1.85 -1.34 14.74
C PRO A 84 -0.64 -1.39 15.69
N LEU A 85 0.48 -0.79 15.26
CA LEU A 85 1.67 -0.64 16.10
C LEU A 85 2.04 0.82 16.31
N ARG A 86 1.97 1.64 15.26
CA ARG A 86 2.37 3.05 15.35
C ARG A 86 1.57 3.92 14.40
N LYS A 87 1.06 5.03 14.92
CA LYS A 87 0.45 6.13 14.16
C LYS A 87 1.28 7.40 14.29
N ARG A 88 1.21 8.28 13.29
CA ARG A 88 1.92 9.57 13.25
C ARG A 88 0.93 10.68 12.89
N ARG A 89 1.18 11.91 13.34
CA ARG A 89 0.27 13.07 13.17
C ARG A 89 0.37 13.77 11.80
N TYR A 90 0.77 13.04 10.76
CA TYR A 90 0.88 13.54 9.39
C TYR A 90 0.24 12.52 8.44
N PHE A 91 -0.15 12.94 7.24
CA PHE A 91 -0.92 12.11 6.30
C PHE A 91 -0.09 11.49 5.15
N TYR A 92 1.21 11.29 5.36
CA TYR A 92 2.07 10.71 4.32
C TYR A 92 1.70 9.26 3.99
N SER A 93 1.18 8.48 4.94
CA SER A 93 0.71 7.11 4.67
C SER A 93 -0.43 7.12 3.65
N GLU A 94 -1.36 8.05 3.84
CA GLU A 94 -2.50 8.32 2.98
C GLU A 94 -2.03 8.78 1.61
N ALA A 95 -1.04 9.67 1.53
CA ALA A 95 -0.47 10.10 0.26
C ALA A 95 0.10 8.90 -0.55
N PHE A 96 0.83 7.98 0.10
CA PHE A 96 1.31 6.76 -0.55
C PHE A 96 0.17 5.80 -0.94
N ALA A 97 -0.87 5.70 -0.13
CA ALA A 97 -2.06 4.90 -0.46
C ALA A 97 -2.85 5.49 -1.64
N VAL A 98 -3.04 6.81 -1.70
CA VAL A 98 -3.67 7.50 -2.85
C VAL A 98 -2.92 7.17 -4.14
N MET A 99 -1.58 7.29 -4.13
CA MET A 99 -0.77 6.96 -5.31
C MET A 99 -0.92 5.49 -5.71
N ALA A 100 -0.89 4.57 -4.74
CA ALA A 100 -1.05 3.14 -4.98
C ALA A 100 -2.43 2.81 -5.58
N PHE A 101 -3.51 3.31 -4.97
CA PHE A 101 -4.88 3.10 -5.43
C PHE A 101 -5.10 3.69 -6.83
N ALA A 102 -4.59 4.89 -7.10
CA ALA A 102 -4.71 5.53 -8.42
C ALA A 102 -3.97 4.74 -9.50
N ALA A 103 -2.71 4.37 -9.25
CA ALA A 103 -1.91 3.61 -10.21
C ALA A 103 -2.50 2.20 -10.44
N TYR A 104 -2.92 1.51 -9.38
CA TYR A 104 -3.49 0.18 -9.48
C TYR A 104 -4.86 0.18 -10.15
N GLY A 105 -5.73 1.15 -9.84
CA GLY A 105 -7.03 1.31 -10.51
C GLY A 105 -6.87 1.46 -12.02
N LYS A 106 -5.89 2.28 -12.46
CA LYS A 106 -5.54 2.39 -13.89
C LYS A 106 -5.00 1.08 -14.47
N ALA A 107 -4.07 0.42 -13.77
CA ALA A 107 -3.42 -0.80 -14.27
C ALA A 107 -4.39 -1.99 -14.39
N SER A 108 -5.27 -2.15 -13.40
CA SER A 108 -6.27 -3.21 -13.34
C SER A 108 -7.50 -2.94 -14.18
N GLY A 109 -7.84 -1.67 -14.42
CA GLY A 109 -9.11 -1.27 -15.04
C GLY A 109 -10.30 -1.31 -14.07
N ASN A 110 -10.04 -1.45 -12.76
CA ASN A 110 -11.08 -1.50 -11.74
C ASN A 110 -11.32 -0.08 -11.17
N GLU A 111 -12.43 0.53 -11.57
CA GLU A 111 -12.80 1.90 -11.20
C GLU A 111 -12.99 2.10 -9.69
N MET A 112 -13.30 1.05 -8.93
CA MET A 112 -13.44 1.14 -7.46
C MET A 112 -12.16 1.70 -6.83
N TRP A 113 -10.98 1.27 -7.29
CA TRP A 113 -9.71 1.78 -6.76
C TRP A 113 -9.45 3.23 -7.13
N LEU A 114 -9.92 3.68 -8.29
CA LEU A 114 -9.85 5.10 -8.66
C LEU A 114 -10.79 5.95 -7.80
N GLU A 115 -11.96 5.44 -7.47
CA GLU A 115 -12.89 6.10 -6.53
C GLU A 115 -12.29 6.19 -5.12
N GLU A 116 -11.71 5.10 -4.61
CA GLU A 116 -11.01 5.07 -3.31
C GLU A 116 -9.84 6.07 -3.28
N ALA A 117 -9.06 6.16 -4.36
CA ALA A 117 -7.99 7.16 -4.47
C ALA A 117 -8.51 8.60 -4.39
N ARG A 118 -9.60 8.91 -5.11
CA ARG A 118 -10.23 10.25 -5.10
C ARG A 118 -10.79 10.59 -3.72
N LYS A 119 -11.48 9.64 -3.07
CA LYS A 119 -12.03 9.81 -1.72
C LYS A 119 -10.94 10.09 -0.70
N LEU A 120 -9.86 9.31 -0.72
CA LEU A 120 -8.75 9.49 0.20
C LEU A 120 -7.98 10.79 -0.08
N PHE A 121 -7.80 11.15 -1.35
CA PHE A 121 -7.17 12.42 -1.73
C PHE A 121 -7.97 13.63 -1.22
N ALA A 122 -9.29 13.61 -1.33
CA ALA A 122 -10.14 14.67 -0.78
C ALA A 122 -9.93 14.83 0.74
N LYS A 123 -9.90 13.73 1.49
CA LYS A 123 -9.59 13.76 2.94
C LYS A 123 -8.20 14.34 3.24
N CYS A 124 -7.20 14.01 2.43
CA CYS A 124 -5.86 14.58 2.60
C CYS A 124 -5.85 16.10 2.40
N MET A 125 -6.69 16.63 1.50
CA MET A 125 -6.84 18.07 1.32
C MET A 125 -7.49 18.72 2.54
N ASP A 126 -8.52 18.09 3.11
CA ASP A 126 -9.15 18.57 4.35
C ASP A 126 -8.12 18.66 5.50
N TYR A 127 -7.20 17.69 5.61
CA TYR A 127 -6.13 17.72 6.62
C TYR A 127 -5.12 18.86 6.43
N MET A 128 -4.96 19.37 5.20
CA MET A 128 -4.08 20.51 4.93
C MET A 128 -4.70 21.84 5.31
N ASP A 129 -6.04 21.94 5.22
CA ASP A 129 -6.77 23.19 5.40
C ASP A 129 -7.14 23.48 6.88
N GLY A 130 -7.09 22.47 7.76
CA GLY A 130 -7.20 22.62 9.21
C GLY A 130 -8.55 22.21 9.78
#